data_AF-A0A8S2ZW47-F1
#
_entry.id   AF-A0A8S2ZW47-F1
#
_cell.length_a   1.000
_cell.length_b   1.000
_cell.length_c   1.000
_cell.angle_alpha   90.00
_cell.angle_beta   90.00
_cell.angle_gamma   90.00
#
_symmetry.space_group_name_H-M   'P 1'
#
loop_
_entity.id
_entity.type
_entity.pdbx_description
1 polymer ?
#
loop_
_entity_poly.entity_id
_entity_poly.type
_entity_poly.pdbx_seq_one_letter_code
_entity_poly.pdbx_strand_id
1 'polypeptide(L)'
;MKHAPKFCFIISRSTVTGTNPTDFIRRLRTTIHDFEARFFKSKSNLDDIQKILQTYLKTALYSRGETRQDPLLIVYEKENRVLKRNNELRDAGLRLQDILKQSKWLLKADADADIWKAYVDYVDEMIIESLYEIIDYNLNYLLEESDPTLNKRPLFEVELILDDLDLRFNPTLEFGSANGLYDIVDTLIGNIFRQAAMIPRLAEHSGQKHYQNDLEGMKALNDRRLKIMERLRDTMKEANDWKEDVNEYAYLWLDDRKEHMRQFLLYGRALEENEIENRELIIETPPSLVQFQNQIDLFQSIYSDIDSWNQTFLFNSWLRVDARPIKRQLLNLVNKWIN
;
A
#
# COMPACT_ATOMS: atom_id res chain seq x y z
N MET A 1 0.86 -88.76 30.91
CA MET A 1 0.93 -87.39 31.47
C MET A 1 1.45 -86.44 30.40
N LYS A 2 0.60 -85.57 29.85
CA LYS A 2 0.95 -84.24 29.32
C LYS A 2 -0.36 -83.45 29.24
N HIS A 3 -0.51 -82.53 30.18
CA HIS A 3 -1.66 -81.64 30.33
C HIS A 3 -1.76 -80.68 29.14
N ALA A 4 -2.91 -80.67 28.46
CA ALA A 4 -3.33 -79.56 27.63
C ALA A 4 -4.08 -78.55 28.52
N PRO A 5 -3.68 -77.27 28.58
CA PRO A 5 -4.40 -76.28 29.37
C PRO A 5 -5.61 -75.75 28.57
N LYS A 6 -6.74 -75.76 29.28
CA LYS A 6 -8.06 -75.20 28.99
C LYS A 6 -7.98 -73.77 28.41
N PHE A 7 -7.97 -73.64 27.09
CA PHE A 7 -8.27 -72.39 26.37
C PHE A 7 -9.69 -72.46 25.80
N CYS A 8 -10.70 -72.64 26.66
CA CYS A 8 -12.08 -72.68 26.19
C CYS A 8 -13.08 -72.37 27.31
N PHE A 9 -12.90 -71.30 28.10
CA PHE A 9 -13.93 -70.93 29.10
C PHE A 9 -13.85 -69.45 29.54
N ILE A 10 -13.74 -68.49 28.61
CA ILE A 10 -14.06 -67.08 28.92
C ILE A 10 -14.80 -66.40 27.74
N ILE A 11 -15.75 -67.10 27.11
CA ILE A 11 -16.81 -66.45 26.28
C ILE A 11 -18.14 -67.21 26.49
N SER A 12 -18.42 -67.67 27.71
CA SER A 12 -19.66 -68.43 28.00
C SER A 12 -20.53 -67.82 29.09
N ARG A 13 -20.34 -66.53 29.43
CA ARG A 13 -21.21 -65.80 30.37
C ARG A 13 -21.80 -64.49 29.84
N SER A 14 -21.49 -64.09 28.61
CA SER A 14 -22.04 -62.86 28.00
C SER A 14 -23.40 -63.05 27.30
N THR A 15 -23.94 -64.28 27.25
CA THR A 15 -25.29 -64.54 26.73
C THR A 15 -26.42 -64.12 27.70
N VAL A 16 -26.09 -63.64 28.90
CA VAL A 16 -27.09 -63.26 29.93
C VAL A 16 -27.62 -61.81 29.76
N THR A 17 -27.13 -61.04 28.80
CA THR A 17 -27.64 -59.68 28.50
C THR A 17 -28.15 -59.49 27.06
N GLY A 18 -28.43 -60.58 26.33
CA GLY A 18 -29.16 -60.51 25.05
C GLY A 18 -28.37 -60.00 23.84
N THR A 19 -27.07 -59.73 23.97
CA THR A 19 -26.20 -59.36 22.83
C THR A 19 -25.20 -60.46 22.50
N ASN A 20 -25.30 -61.02 21.29
CA ASN A 20 -24.34 -61.96 20.71
C ASN A 20 -22.92 -61.33 20.70
N PRO A 21 -21.89 -61.98 21.28
CA PRO A 21 -20.52 -61.46 21.33
C PRO A 21 -19.95 -61.06 19.97
N THR A 22 -20.29 -61.81 18.91
CA THR A 22 -19.85 -61.50 17.54
C THR A 22 -20.51 -60.22 17.01
N ASP A 23 -21.78 -60.00 17.35
CA ASP A 23 -22.46 -58.75 17.01
C ASP A 23 -21.92 -57.56 17.79
N PHE A 24 -21.55 -57.75 19.06
CA PHE A 24 -20.89 -56.73 19.86
C PHE A 24 -19.53 -56.32 19.26
N ILE A 25 -18.68 -57.29 18.92
CA ILE A 25 -17.37 -57.05 18.28
C ILE A 25 -17.55 -56.35 16.93
N ARG A 26 -18.53 -56.79 16.12
CA ARG A 26 -18.83 -56.16 14.83
C ARG A 26 -19.27 -54.70 14.99
N ARG A 27 -20.18 -54.42 15.92
CA ARG A 27 -20.64 -53.06 16.23
C ARG A 27 -19.49 -52.17 16.71
N LEU A 28 -18.65 -52.65 17.63
CA LEU A 28 -17.47 -51.92 18.09
C LEU A 28 -16.52 -51.58 16.94
N ARG A 29 -16.21 -52.55 16.07
CA ARG A 29 -15.35 -52.33 14.91
C ARG A 29 -15.93 -51.27 13.97
N THR A 30 -17.23 -51.32 13.69
CA THR A 30 -17.90 -50.29 12.88
C THR A 30 -17.82 -48.91 13.52
N THR A 31 -18.05 -48.79 14.83
CA THR A 31 -17.95 -47.51 15.55
C THR A 31 -16.53 -46.96 15.54
N ILE A 32 -15.52 -47.81 15.71
CA ILE A 32 -14.11 -47.40 15.68
C ILE A 32 -13.75 -46.89 14.28
N HIS A 33 -14.09 -47.62 13.21
CA HIS A 33 -13.80 -47.17 11.84
C HIS A 33 -14.56 -45.89 11.47
N ASP A 34 -15.81 -45.75 11.91
CA ASP A 34 -16.58 -44.51 11.72
C ASP A 34 -15.91 -43.32 12.45
N PHE A 35 -15.49 -43.50 13.70
CA PHE A 35 -14.77 -42.47 14.44
C PHE A 35 -13.45 -42.12 13.77
N GLU A 36 -12.67 -43.13 13.39
CA GLU A 36 -11.38 -42.97 12.72
C GLU A 36 -11.52 -42.16 11.42
N ALA A 37 -12.49 -42.53 10.57
CA ALA A 37 -12.75 -41.81 9.33
C ALA A 37 -13.16 -40.35 9.57
N ARG A 38 -14.05 -40.11 10.54
CA ARG A 38 -14.49 -38.75 10.89
C ARG A 38 -13.34 -37.90 11.45
N PHE A 39 -12.53 -38.48 12.32
CA PHE A 39 -11.37 -37.82 12.93
C PHE A 39 -10.32 -37.44 11.88
N PHE A 40 -9.93 -38.37 11.00
CA PHE A 40 -8.97 -38.08 9.94
C PHE A 40 -9.49 -37.03 8.97
N LYS A 41 -10.79 -37.05 8.64
CA LYS A 41 -11.36 -36.01 7.79
C LYS A 41 -11.40 -34.65 8.48
N SER A 42 -11.79 -34.57 9.76
CA SER A 42 -11.77 -33.30 10.50
C SER A 42 -10.36 -32.75 10.68
N LYS A 43 -9.34 -33.63 10.75
CA LYS A 43 -7.93 -33.21 10.74
C LYS A 43 -7.53 -32.67 9.38
N SER A 44 -7.84 -33.37 8.29
CA SER A 44 -7.59 -32.91 6.91
C SER A 44 -8.26 -31.57 6.62
N ASN A 45 -9.39 -31.27 7.26
CA ASN A 45 -10.06 -29.98 7.11
C ASN A 45 -9.19 -28.81 7.62
N LEU A 46 -8.38 -29.01 8.65
CA LEU A 46 -7.42 -27.99 9.12
C LEU A 46 -6.32 -27.75 8.08
N ASP A 47 -5.83 -28.82 7.43
CA ASP A 47 -4.87 -28.71 6.33
C ASP A 47 -5.48 -27.96 5.14
N ASP A 48 -6.76 -28.19 4.85
CA ASP A 48 -7.48 -27.53 3.76
C ASP A 48 -7.70 -26.03 4.05
N ILE A 49 -7.99 -25.66 5.31
CA ILE A 49 -8.04 -24.26 5.76
C ILE A 49 -6.71 -23.55 5.50
N GLN A 50 -5.58 -24.15 5.91
CA GLN A 50 -4.26 -23.56 5.66
C GLN A 50 -3.98 -23.41 4.16
N LYS A 51 -4.27 -24.43 3.34
CA LYS A 51 -4.04 -24.37 1.88
C LYS A 51 -4.82 -23.24 1.21
N ILE A 52 -6.07 -23.01 1.63
CA ILE A 52 -6.89 -21.92 1.09
C ILE A 52 -6.18 -20.58 1.35
N LEU A 53 -5.74 -20.33 2.58
CA LEU A 53 -5.11 -19.07 2.96
C LEU A 53 -3.72 -18.91 2.32
N GLN A 54 -2.96 -19.99 2.20
CA GLN A 54 -1.65 -20.02 1.54
C GLN A 54 -1.70 -19.58 0.07
N THR A 55 -2.85 -19.70 -0.60
CA THR A 55 -3.03 -19.24 -1.99
C THR A 55 -2.79 -17.74 -2.14
N TYR A 56 -3.00 -16.97 -1.07
CA TYR A 56 -2.87 -15.51 -1.08
C TYR A 56 -1.52 -15.04 -0.52
N LEU A 57 -0.76 -15.94 0.12
CA LEU A 57 0.59 -15.65 0.59
C LEU A 57 1.50 -15.37 -0.61
N LYS A 58 2.39 -14.40 -0.43
CA LYS A 58 3.43 -14.02 -1.42
C LYS A 58 2.89 -13.49 -2.76
N THR A 59 1.62 -13.09 -2.81
CA THR A 59 1.08 -12.35 -3.95
C THR A 59 0.70 -10.94 -3.50
N ALA A 60 1.50 -9.95 -3.91
CA ALA A 60 1.26 -8.57 -3.54
C ALA A 60 -0.02 -8.04 -4.21
N LEU A 61 -0.84 -7.33 -3.44
CA LEU A 61 -2.03 -6.61 -3.89
C LEU A 61 -1.65 -5.54 -4.91
N TYR A 62 -0.54 -4.85 -4.66
CA TYR A 62 0.02 -3.85 -5.55
C TYR A 62 1.36 -4.31 -6.08
N SER A 63 1.58 -4.10 -7.38
CA SER A 63 2.81 -4.47 -8.05
C SER A 63 3.12 -3.48 -9.17
N ARG A 64 4.36 -3.48 -9.63
CA ARG A 64 4.78 -2.75 -10.82
C ARG A 64 4.06 -3.26 -12.07
N GLY A 65 3.90 -2.40 -13.07
CA GLY A 65 3.46 -2.79 -14.41
C GLY A 65 4.39 -3.81 -15.08
N GLU A 66 3.83 -4.75 -15.85
CA GLU A 66 4.62 -5.81 -16.50
C GLU A 66 5.18 -5.40 -17.87
N THR A 67 4.61 -4.35 -18.49
CA THR A 67 4.79 -4.07 -19.93
C THR A 67 5.57 -2.79 -20.24
N ARG A 68 5.99 -2.01 -19.23
CA ARG A 68 6.74 -0.76 -19.43
C ARG A 68 8.24 -0.95 -19.19
N GLN A 69 9.05 -0.26 -20.00
CA GLN A 69 10.50 -0.21 -19.83
C GLN A 69 10.92 0.34 -18.46
N ASP A 70 10.07 1.13 -17.79
CA ASP A 70 10.25 1.62 -16.43
C ASP A 70 8.92 1.62 -15.66
N PRO A 71 8.57 0.48 -15.04
CA PRO A 71 7.23 0.32 -14.51
C PRO A 71 7.12 0.91 -13.11
N LEU A 72 6.35 1.99 -13.00
CA LEU A 72 5.87 2.54 -11.73
C LEU A 72 4.91 1.57 -11.04
N LEU A 73 4.60 1.82 -9.78
CA LEU A 73 3.50 1.15 -9.10
C LEU A 73 2.20 1.47 -9.84
N ILE A 74 1.41 0.46 -10.18
CA ILE A 74 0.12 0.69 -10.82
C ILE A 74 -0.81 1.33 -9.80
N VAL A 75 -1.19 2.61 -9.94
CA VAL A 75 -2.09 3.32 -8.99
C VAL A 75 -3.51 3.54 -9.49
N TYR A 76 -3.70 3.81 -10.77
CA TYR A 76 -5.01 4.26 -11.26
C TYR A 76 -5.86 3.14 -11.90
N GLU A 77 -5.23 2.07 -12.39
CA GLU A 77 -5.93 0.86 -12.88
C GLU A 77 -6.33 -0.12 -11.73
N LYS A 78 -6.30 0.38 -10.49
CA LYS A 78 -6.31 -0.39 -9.23
C LYS A 78 -7.66 -0.93 -8.79
N GLU A 79 -8.78 -0.28 -9.13
CA GLU A 79 -10.10 -0.65 -8.60
C GLU A 79 -10.46 -2.09 -8.95
N ASN A 80 -10.21 -2.51 -10.19
CA ASN A 80 -10.48 -3.88 -10.65
C ASN A 80 -9.62 -4.93 -9.93
N ARG A 81 -8.36 -4.63 -9.62
CA ARG A 81 -7.46 -5.56 -8.93
C ARG A 81 -7.84 -5.73 -7.47
N VAL A 82 -8.06 -4.62 -6.76
CA VAL A 82 -8.51 -4.63 -5.37
C VAL A 82 -9.86 -5.31 -5.27
N LEU A 83 -10.80 -4.98 -6.15
CA LEU A 83 -12.13 -5.62 -6.20
C LEU A 83 -12.01 -7.12 -6.46
N LYS A 84 -11.18 -7.54 -7.43
CA LYS A 84 -10.94 -8.96 -7.72
C LYS A 84 -10.38 -9.70 -6.50
N ARG A 85 -9.30 -9.20 -5.89
CA ARG A 85 -8.71 -9.81 -4.69
C ARG A 85 -9.71 -9.87 -3.54
N ASN A 86 -10.49 -8.81 -3.34
CA ASN A 86 -11.52 -8.78 -2.30
C ASN A 86 -12.61 -9.82 -2.53
N ASN A 87 -13.05 -10.02 -3.77
CA ASN A 87 -14.02 -11.06 -4.12
C ASN A 87 -13.43 -12.46 -3.91
N GLU A 88 -12.19 -12.70 -4.34
CA GLU A 88 -11.50 -13.97 -4.10
C GLU A 88 -11.39 -14.29 -2.60
N LEU A 89 -11.07 -13.30 -1.76
CA LEU A 89 -11.00 -13.47 -0.30
C LEU A 89 -12.37 -13.71 0.34
N ARG A 90 -13.44 -13.08 -0.17
CA ARG A 90 -14.81 -13.36 0.26
C ARG A 90 -15.21 -14.80 -0.05
N ASP A 91 -14.91 -15.25 -1.27
CA ASP A 91 -15.18 -16.63 -1.68
C ASP A 91 -14.36 -17.64 -0.85
N ALA A 92 -13.11 -17.30 -0.51
CA ALA A 92 -12.31 -18.09 0.44
C ALA A 92 -12.98 -18.15 1.81
N GLY A 93 -13.46 -17.01 2.34
CA GLY A 93 -14.18 -16.96 3.61
C GLY A 93 -15.42 -17.85 3.65
N LEU A 94 -16.20 -17.90 2.57
CA LEU A 94 -17.35 -18.82 2.46
C LEU A 94 -16.90 -20.29 2.51
N ARG A 95 -15.81 -20.64 1.81
CA ARG A 95 -15.26 -21.99 1.85
C ARG A 95 -14.76 -22.37 3.25
N LEU A 96 -14.13 -21.44 3.97
CA LEU A 96 -13.68 -21.66 5.35
C LEU A 96 -14.87 -21.93 6.29
N GLN A 97 -15.96 -21.18 6.15
CA GLN A 97 -17.20 -21.45 6.90
C GLN A 97 -17.78 -22.83 6.61
N ASP A 98 -17.78 -23.25 5.34
CA ASP A 98 -18.29 -24.58 4.97
C ASP A 98 -17.40 -25.71 5.50
N ILE A 99 -16.08 -25.54 5.50
CA ILE A 99 -15.15 -26.48 6.13
C ILE A 99 -15.41 -26.57 7.63
N LEU A 100 -15.63 -25.44 8.31
CA LEU A 100 -15.90 -25.43 9.75
C LEU A 100 -17.24 -26.14 10.08
N LYS A 101 -18.29 -25.89 9.29
CA LYS A 101 -19.58 -26.60 9.41
C LYS A 101 -19.41 -28.11 9.21
N GLN A 102 -18.59 -28.51 8.23
CA GLN A 102 -18.29 -29.92 8.01
C GLN A 102 -17.54 -30.52 9.21
N SER A 103 -16.53 -29.84 9.76
CA SER A 103 -15.82 -30.28 10.96
C SER A 103 -16.76 -30.47 12.15
N LYS A 104 -17.70 -29.53 12.36
CA LYS A 104 -18.73 -29.65 13.40
C LYS A 104 -19.57 -30.92 13.23
N TRP A 105 -20.05 -31.17 12.01
CA TRP A 105 -20.85 -32.36 11.70
C TRP A 105 -20.08 -33.66 11.88
N LEU A 106 -18.82 -33.73 11.41
CA LEU A 106 -17.95 -34.90 11.55
C LEU A 106 -17.66 -35.20 13.03
N LEU A 107 -17.38 -34.17 13.82
CA LEU A 107 -17.08 -34.31 15.24
C LEU A 107 -18.34 -34.52 16.08
N LYS A 108 -19.54 -34.37 15.50
CA LYS A 108 -20.83 -34.39 16.21
C LYS A 108 -20.82 -33.40 17.38
N ALA A 109 -20.20 -32.24 17.16
CA ALA A 109 -19.99 -31.23 18.19
C ALA A 109 -21.26 -30.43 18.45
N ASP A 110 -21.51 -30.16 19.72
CA ASP A 110 -22.51 -29.19 20.15
C ASP A 110 -21.95 -27.76 19.94
N ALA A 111 -22.77 -26.87 19.37
CA ALA A 111 -22.39 -25.49 19.06
C ALA A 111 -22.08 -24.69 20.33
N ASP A 112 -22.84 -24.98 21.39
CA ASP A 112 -22.84 -24.17 22.60
C ASP A 112 -21.79 -24.63 23.60
N ALA A 113 -21.22 -25.82 23.38
CA ALA A 113 -20.20 -26.40 24.22
C ALA A 113 -18.88 -25.61 24.15
N ASP A 114 -18.30 -25.35 25.31
CA ASP A 114 -17.03 -24.59 25.42
C ASP A 114 -15.87 -25.26 24.68
N ILE A 115 -15.88 -26.60 24.60
CA ILE A 115 -14.85 -27.34 23.85
C ILE A 115 -14.94 -27.11 22.34
N TRP A 116 -16.14 -26.88 21.81
CA TRP A 116 -16.33 -26.53 20.40
C TRP A 116 -15.89 -25.09 20.15
N LYS A 117 -16.27 -24.15 21.03
CA LYS A 117 -15.81 -22.76 20.95
C LYS A 117 -14.29 -22.66 20.96
N ALA A 118 -13.62 -23.42 21.84
CA ALA A 118 -12.16 -23.51 21.86
C ALA A 118 -11.55 -24.07 20.56
N TYR A 119 -12.22 -25.04 19.91
CA TYR A 119 -11.80 -25.51 18.58
C TYR A 119 -11.97 -24.43 17.51
N VAL A 120 -13.07 -23.68 17.53
CA VAL A 120 -13.28 -22.56 16.62
C VAL A 120 -12.25 -21.45 16.86
N ASP A 121 -11.94 -21.13 18.11
CA ASP A 121 -10.89 -20.16 18.48
C ASP A 121 -9.52 -20.58 17.94
N TYR A 122 -9.20 -21.87 18.01
CA TYR A 122 -7.98 -22.41 17.42
C TYR A 122 -7.93 -22.22 15.90
N VAL A 123 -9.03 -22.48 15.19
CA VAL A 123 -9.10 -22.25 13.75
C VAL A 123 -9.01 -20.76 13.42
N ASP A 124 -9.64 -19.91 14.22
CA ASP A 124 -9.57 -18.46 14.07
C ASP A 124 -8.15 -17.91 14.23
N GLU A 125 -7.39 -18.42 15.19
CA GLU A 125 -5.98 -18.05 15.37
C GLU A 125 -5.17 -18.40 14.12
N MET A 126 -5.39 -19.56 13.51
CA MET A 126 -4.74 -19.92 12.24
C MET A 126 -5.07 -18.94 11.11
N ILE A 127 -6.29 -18.40 11.08
CA ILE A 127 -6.72 -17.40 10.11
C ILE A 127 -6.05 -16.05 10.39
N ILE A 128 -5.98 -15.64 11.66
CA ILE A 128 -5.29 -14.42 12.10
C ILE A 128 -3.81 -14.46 11.70
N GLU A 129 -3.10 -15.56 12.00
CA GLU A 129 -1.71 -15.75 11.62
C GLU A 129 -1.51 -15.65 10.10
N SER A 130 -2.38 -16.30 9.33
CA SER A 130 -2.28 -16.27 7.86
C SER A 130 -2.58 -14.87 7.30
N LEU A 131 -3.58 -14.17 7.82
CA LEU A 131 -3.91 -12.81 7.40
C LEU A 131 -2.82 -11.81 7.81
N TYR A 132 -2.19 -12.02 8.97
CA TYR A 132 -1.00 -11.28 9.37
C TYR A 132 0.10 -11.44 8.31
N GLU A 133 0.43 -12.66 7.90
CA GLU A 133 1.46 -12.89 6.87
C GLU A 133 1.12 -12.27 5.52
N ILE A 134 -0.16 -12.29 5.12
CA ILE A 134 -0.63 -11.64 3.88
C ILE A 134 -0.40 -10.12 3.96
N ILE A 135 -0.82 -9.48 5.06
CA ILE A 135 -0.65 -8.03 5.24
C ILE A 135 0.84 -7.69 5.36
N ASP A 136 1.59 -8.43 6.17
CA ASP A 136 3.02 -8.23 6.38
C ASP A 136 3.80 -8.28 5.06
N TYR A 137 3.52 -9.29 4.23
CA TYR A 137 4.14 -9.41 2.91
C TYR A 137 3.87 -8.18 2.03
N ASN A 138 2.63 -7.67 2.03
CA ASN A 138 2.26 -6.50 1.25
C ASN A 138 2.93 -5.21 1.74
N LEU A 139 3.01 -5.01 3.06
CA LEU A 139 3.70 -3.86 3.64
C LEU A 139 5.21 -3.93 3.40
N ASN A 140 5.81 -5.11 3.55
CA ASN A 140 7.23 -5.33 3.26
C ASN A 140 7.54 -5.10 1.78
N TYR A 141 6.65 -5.51 0.86
CA TYR A 141 6.81 -5.18 -0.55
C TYR A 141 6.95 -3.67 -0.78
N LEU A 142 6.06 -2.86 -0.19
CA LEU A 142 6.17 -1.39 -0.30
C LEU A 142 7.48 -0.86 0.31
N LEU A 143 7.87 -1.38 1.47
CA LEU A 143 9.12 -1.00 2.13
C LEU A 143 10.36 -1.36 1.29
N GLU A 144 10.38 -2.53 0.66
CA GLU A 144 11.48 -2.95 -0.20
C GLU A 144 11.50 -2.16 -1.52
N GLU A 145 10.34 -1.84 -2.08
CA GLU A 145 10.23 -1.06 -3.30
C GLU A 145 10.59 0.42 -3.10
N SER A 146 10.45 0.92 -1.88
CA SER A 146 10.80 2.29 -1.48
C SER A 146 12.14 2.36 -0.72
N ASP A 147 12.99 1.34 -0.77
CA ASP A 147 14.26 1.34 -0.04
C ASP A 147 15.36 2.04 -0.86
N PRO A 148 15.93 3.16 -0.37
CA PRO A 148 16.96 3.90 -1.10
C PRO A 148 18.23 3.08 -1.32
N THR A 149 18.53 2.14 -0.43
CA THR A 149 19.76 1.33 -0.46
C THR A 149 19.73 0.24 -1.52
N LEU A 150 18.53 -0.18 -1.94
CA LEU A 150 18.35 -1.21 -2.96
C LEU A 150 18.44 -0.64 -4.39
N ASN A 151 18.44 0.70 -4.53
CA ASN A 151 18.56 1.41 -5.80
C ASN A 151 17.63 0.84 -6.91
N LYS A 152 16.39 0.53 -6.51
CA LYS A 152 15.36 0.06 -7.45
C LYS A 152 14.93 1.22 -8.35
N ARG A 153 14.23 0.89 -9.44
CA ARG A 153 13.60 1.88 -10.30
C ARG A 153 12.57 2.72 -9.53
N PRO A 154 12.26 3.96 -9.94
CA PRO A 154 11.29 4.79 -9.24
C PRO A 154 9.95 4.08 -9.07
N LEU A 155 9.38 4.16 -7.87
CA LEU A 155 8.11 3.54 -7.51
C LEU A 155 6.92 4.44 -7.88
N PHE A 156 7.07 5.74 -7.66
CA PHE A 156 6.06 6.76 -7.95
C PHE A 156 6.64 7.85 -8.85
N GLU A 157 5.74 8.53 -9.57
CA GLU A 157 6.05 9.71 -10.36
C GLU A 157 5.05 10.82 -10.04
N VAL A 158 5.55 12.04 -9.91
CA VAL A 158 4.76 13.28 -9.86
C VAL A 158 5.33 14.26 -10.88
N GLU A 159 4.49 15.14 -11.41
CA GLU A 159 4.90 16.17 -12.35
C GLU A 159 4.99 17.52 -11.64
N LEU A 160 6.05 18.28 -11.89
CA LEU A 160 6.09 19.69 -11.48
C LEU A 160 5.54 20.56 -12.61
N ILE A 161 4.47 21.29 -12.33
CA ILE A 161 3.73 22.09 -13.30
C ILE A 161 3.59 23.51 -12.75
N LEU A 162 3.85 24.49 -13.59
CA LEU A 162 3.39 25.87 -13.37
C LEU A 162 2.00 25.98 -13.99
N ASP A 163 1.01 26.26 -13.16
CA ASP A 163 -0.36 26.50 -13.60
C ASP A 163 -0.77 27.92 -13.22
N ASP A 164 -1.08 28.71 -14.25
CA ASP A 164 -1.22 30.15 -14.18
C ASP A 164 -0.01 30.83 -13.51
N LEU A 165 -0.11 31.09 -12.20
CA LEU A 165 0.91 31.79 -11.41
C LEU A 165 1.45 30.94 -10.25
N ASP A 166 1.03 29.67 -10.15
CA ASP A 166 1.36 28.82 -9.01
C ASP A 166 2.12 27.55 -9.42
N LEU A 167 3.17 27.27 -8.67
CA LEU A 167 4.05 26.14 -8.88
C LEU A 167 3.59 24.96 -8.02
N ARG A 168 3.09 23.91 -8.67
CA ARG A 168 2.47 22.78 -7.98
C ARG A 168 2.85 21.41 -8.53
N PHE A 169 2.80 20.42 -7.65
CA PHE A 169 2.93 19.02 -8.03
C PHE A 169 1.59 18.42 -8.48
N ASN A 170 1.65 17.49 -9.42
CA ASN A 170 0.53 16.68 -9.85
C ASN A 170 0.91 15.18 -9.89
N PRO A 171 0.34 14.32 -9.02
CA PRO A 171 -0.52 14.65 -7.88
C PRO A 171 0.20 15.55 -6.85
N THR A 172 -0.59 16.30 -6.06
CA THR A 172 -0.04 17.23 -5.07
C THR A 172 0.76 16.52 -3.97
N LEU A 173 1.81 17.19 -3.48
CA LEU A 173 2.60 16.78 -2.32
C LEU A 173 2.17 17.52 -1.04
N GLU A 174 1.02 18.20 -1.04
CA GLU A 174 0.47 18.88 0.13
C GLU A 174 -0.37 17.93 1.00
N PHE A 175 -0.31 18.14 2.32
CA PHE A 175 -1.13 17.39 3.27
C PHE A 175 -2.60 17.83 3.22
N GLY A 176 -3.52 16.89 3.44
CA GLY A 176 -4.96 17.16 3.52
C GLY A 176 -5.68 17.25 2.17
N SER A 177 -4.95 17.16 1.06
CA SER A 177 -5.53 17.12 -0.29
C SER A 177 -5.99 15.72 -0.67
N ALA A 178 -7.27 15.60 -1.04
CA ALA A 178 -7.81 14.37 -1.61
C ALA A 178 -7.08 14.05 -2.93
N ASN A 179 -6.71 12.79 -3.12
CA ASN A 179 -5.90 12.31 -4.26
C ASN A 179 -4.47 12.91 -4.33
N GLY A 180 -3.98 13.55 -3.26
CA GLY A 180 -2.55 13.85 -3.12
C GLY A 180 -1.73 12.58 -2.92
N LEU A 181 -0.41 12.66 -3.10
CA LEU A 181 0.47 11.48 -2.98
C LEU A 181 0.34 10.81 -1.59
N TYR A 182 0.19 11.61 -0.53
CA TYR A 182 -0.03 11.11 0.83
C TYR A 182 -1.30 10.26 0.95
N ASP A 183 -2.43 10.81 0.50
CA ASP A 183 -3.75 10.16 0.51
C ASP A 183 -3.76 8.89 -0.35
N ILE A 184 -3.10 8.95 -1.51
CA ILE A 184 -2.90 7.79 -2.38
C ILE A 184 -2.22 6.66 -1.60
N VAL A 185 -1.07 6.90 -0.97
CA VAL A 185 -0.32 5.86 -0.25
C VAL A 185 -1.06 5.37 0.99
N ASP A 186 -1.68 6.25 1.77
CA ASP A 186 -2.50 5.85 2.92
C ASP A 186 -3.67 4.95 2.48
N THR A 187 -4.32 5.28 1.37
CA THR A 187 -5.36 4.45 0.75
C THR A 187 -4.82 3.08 0.32
N LEU A 188 -3.58 2.99 -0.19
CA LEU A 188 -2.97 1.68 -0.50
C LEU A 188 -2.81 0.84 0.75
N ILE A 189 -2.28 1.43 1.81
CA ILE A 189 -2.09 0.74 3.09
C ILE A 189 -3.45 0.32 3.66
N GLY A 190 -4.44 1.21 3.66
CA GLY A 190 -5.80 0.91 4.10
C GLY A 190 -6.42 -0.26 3.34
N ASN A 191 -6.24 -0.32 2.01
CA ASN A 191 -6.71 -1.44 1.20
C ASN A 191 -5.98 -2.76 1.51
N ILE A 192 -4.69 -2.71 1.85
CA ILE A 192 -3.94 -3.88 2.29
C ILE A 192 -4.55 -4.45 3.58
N PHE A 193 -4.82 -3.61 4.59
CA PHE A 193 -5.46 -4.03 5.85
C PHE A 193 -6.90 -4.51 5.64
N ARG A 194 -7.64 -3.85 4.75
CA ARG A 194 -9.04 -4.18 4.43
C ARG A 194 -9.22 -5.60 3.87
N GLN A 195 -8.17 -6.25 3.37
CA GLN A 195 -8.23 -7.67 2.98
C GLN A 195 -8.73 -8.55 4.13
N ALA A 196 -8.37 -8.24 5.39
CA ALA A 196 -8.83 -8.97 6.56
C ALA A 196 -10.31 -8.77 6.90
N ALA A 197 -10.94 -7.72 6.37
CA ALA A 197 -12.40 -7.55 6.46
C ALA A 197 -13.17 -8.37 5.43
N MET A 198 -12.50 -8.94 4.43
CA MET A 198 -13.15 -9.72 3.37
C MET A 198 -13.48 -11.15 3.81
N ILE A 199 -12.83 -11.64 4.87
CA ILE A 199 -13.11 -12.94 5.47
C ILE A 199 -14.01 -12.74 6.70
N PRO A 200 -15.22 -13.33 6.73
CA PRO A 200 -16.07 -13.30 7.92
C PRO A 200 -15.40 -14.04 9.08
N ARG A 201 -15.55 -13.49 10.30
CA ARG A 201 -15.08 -14.13 11.52
C ARG A 201 -15.78 -15.49 11.70
N LEU A 202 -15.03 -16.55 12.02
CA LEU A 202 -15.63 -17.86 12.31
C LEU A 202 -16.05 -18.02 13.77
N ALA A 203 -15.30 -17.47 14.73
CA ALA A 203 -15.73 -17.38 16.12
C ALA A 203 -16.84 -16.34 16.31
N GLU A 204 -18.09 -16.71 16.01
CA GLU A 204 -19.27 -15.86 16.22
C GLU A 204 -19.37 -15.38 17.68
N HIS A 205 -18.90 -16.18 18.65
CA HIS A 205 -18.88 -15.82 20.07
C HIS A 205 -17.90 -14.70 20.43
N SER A 206 -16.97 -14.34 19.54
CA SER A 206 -16.08 -13.18 19.74
C SER A 206 -16.79 -11.82 19.60
N GLY A 207 -17.97 -11.79 18.98
CA GLY A 207 -18.71 -10.57 18.66
C GLY A 207 -18.11 -9.71 17.53
N GLN A 208 -16.98 -10.13 16.94
CA GLN A 208 -16.36 -9.45 15.80
C GLN A 208 -16.96 -9.95 14.48
N LYS A 209 -17.10 -9.05 13.50
CA LYS A 209 -17.60 -9.41 12.16
C LYS A 209 -16.52 -10.00 11.26
N HIS A 210 -15.27 -9.59 11.47
CA HIS A 210 -14.12 -9.91 10.64
C HIS A 210 -12.81 -9.65 11.40
N TYR A 211 -11.68 -10.03 10.82
CA TYR A 211 -10.37 -10.02 11.48
C TYR A 211 -9.60 -8.69 11.41
N GLN A 212 -10.13 -7.67 10.71
CA GLN A 212 -9.40 -6.40 10.49
C GLN A 212 -8.98 -5.71 11.79
N ASN A 213 -9.86 -5.61 12.80
CA ASN A 213 -9.55 -4.94 14.05
C ASN A 213 -8.41 -5.63 14.83
N ASP A 214 -8.35 -6.96 14.78
CA ASP A 214 -7.29 -7.73 15.43
C ASP A 214 -5.92 -7.36 14.84
N LEU A 215 -5.84 -7.29 13.50
CA LEU A 215 -4.61 -7.00 12.76
C LEU A 215 -4.23 -5.52 12.81
N GLU A 216 -5.20 -4.60 12.80
CA GLU A 216 -4.95 -3.18 13.03
C GLU A 216 -4.47 -2.90 14.45
N GLY A 217 -4.80 -3.76 15.43
CA GLY A 217 -4.25 -3.70 16.78
C GLY A 217 -2.79 -4.19 16.89
N MET A 218 -2.26 -4.87 15.88
CA MET A 218 -0.93 -5.47 15.95
C MET A 218 0.17 -4.43 15.75
N LYS A 219 0.99 -4.23 16.79
CA LYS A 219 2.12 -3.29 16.78
C LYS A 219 3.05 -3.50 15.59
N ALA A 220 3.41 -4.74 15.28
CA ALA A 220 4.37 -5.04 14.20
C ALA A 220 3.89 -4.55 12.81
N LEU A 221 2.58 -4.65 12.52
CA LEU A 221 2.02 -4.15 11.26
C LEU A 221 1.93 -2.62 11.27
N ASN A 222 1.56 -2.03 12.40
CA ASN A 222 1.52 -0.57 12.56
C ASN A 222 2.92 0.06 12.45
N ASP A 223 3.95 -0.55 13.03
CA ASP A 223 5.33 -0.08 12.92
C ASP A 223 5.78 -0.01 11.45
N ARG A 224 5.36 -0.99 10.63
CA ARG A 224 5.62 -0.97 9.17
C ARG A 224 4.83 0.11 8.45
N ARG A 225 3.53 0.26 8.75
CA ARG A 225 2.71 1.38 8.23
C ARG A 225 3.37 2.71 8.53
N LEU A 226 3.75 2.95 9.78
CA LEU A 226 4.40 4.19 10.20
C LEU A 226 5.71 4.42 9.46
N LYS A 227 6.54 3.39 9.29
CA LYS A 227 7.80 3.49 8.52
C LYS A 227 7.57 3.84 7.05
N ILE A 228 6.53 3.30 6.41
CA ILE A 228 6.17 3.68 5.02
C ILE A 228 5.77 5.16 4.97
N MET A 229 4.92 5.60 5.91
CA MET A 229 4.42 6.99 5.94
C MET A 229 5.50 8.00 6.31
N GLU A 230 6.47 7.62 7.15
CA GLU A 230 7.66 8.43 7.48
C GLU A 230 8.54 8.62 6.25
N ARG A 231 8.92 7.53 5.56
CA ARG A 231 9.68 7.59 4.31
C ARG A 231 8.98 8.46 3.26
N LEU A 232 7.66 8.35 3.15
CA LEU A 232 6.87 9.18 2.26
C LEU A 232 6.98 10.66 2.63
N ARG A 233 6.81 11.01 3.90
CA ARG A 233 6.91 12.39 4.39
C ARG A 233 8.29 13.00 4.11
N ASP A 234 9.35 12.26 4.38
CA ASP A 234 10.73 12.73 4.18
C ASP A 234 11.00 13.01 2.70
N THR A 235 10.63 12.08 1.81
CA THR A 235 10.78 12.28 0.36
C THR A 235 9.90 13.41 -0.18
N MET A 236 8.68 13.56 0.33
CA MET A 236 7.81 14.70 -0.02
C MET A 236 8.44 16.03 0.41
N LYS A 237 9.08 16.06 1.57
CA LYS A 237 9.79 17.25 2.04
C LYS A 237 10.95 17.59 1.10
N GLU A 238 11.82 16.64 0.77
CA GLU A 238 12.94 16.88 -0.16
C GLU A 238 12.48 17.38 -1.53
N ALA A 239 11.39 16.82 -2.06
CA ALA A 239 10.83 17.27 -3.33
C ALA A 239 10.22 18.69 -3.24
N ASN A 240 9.60 19.05 -2.11
CA ASN A 240 9.12 20.40 -1.89
C ASN A 240 10.26 21.39 -1.64
N ASP A 241 11.34 21.00 -0.96
CA ASP A 241 12.53 21.84 -0.80
C ASP A 241 13.11 22.19 -2.19
N TRP A 242 13.19 21.21 -3.11
CA TRP A 242 13.57 21.46 -4.51
C TRP A 242 12.54 22.34 -5.26
N LYS A 243 11.25 22.24 -4.93
CA LYS A 243 10.22 23.13 -5.50
C LYS A 243 10.50 24.58 -5.14
N GLU A 244 10.93 24.86 -3.91
CA GLU A 244 11.28 26.20 -3.46
C GLU A 244 12.51 26.75 -4.21
N ASP A 245 13.51 25.92 -4.52
CA ASP A 245 14.64 26.31 -5.38
C ASP A 245 14.15 26.75 -6.78
N VAL A 246 13.18 26.03 -7.35
CA VAL A 246 12.56 26.43 -8.63
C VAL A 246 11.74 27.70 -8.49
N ASN A 247 11.16 27.94 -7.30
CA ASN A 247 10.38 29.13 -6.99
C ASN A 247 11.25 30.40 -6.89
N GLU A 248 12.58 30.29 -6.81
CA GLU A 248 13.48 31.45 -6.94
C GLU A 248 13.33 32.16 -8.29
N TYR A 249 12.87 31.44 -9.32
CA TYR A 249 12.58 32.00 -10.64
C TYR A 249 11.18 32.63 -10.74
N ALA A 250 10.44 32.77 -9.63
CA ALA A 250 9.04 33.20 -9.66
C ALA A 250 8.78 34.55 -10.33
N TYR A 251 9.74 35.47 -10.24
CA TYR A 251 9.68 36.76 -10.95
C TYR A 251 9.49 36.59 -12.46
N LEU A 252 9.92 35.47 -13.06
CA LEU A 252 9.73 35.20 -14.49
C LEU A 252 8.26 35.06 -14.90
N TRP A 253 7.37 34.64 -14.00
CA TRP A 253 5.93 34.49 -14.25
C TRP A 253 5.05 35.41 -13.42
N LEU A 254 5.52 35.94 -12.29
CA LEU A 254 4.78 36.88 -11.45
C LEU A 254 4.92 38.33 -11.91
N ASP A 255 6.07 38.74 -12.44
CA ASP A 255 6.31 40.14 -12.77
C ASP A 255 5.64 40.56 -14.09
N ASP A 256 5.11 41.79 -14.12
CA ASP A 256 4.65 42.39 -15.38
C ASP A 256 5.85 42.86 -16.21
N ARG A 257 6.17 42.08 -17.23
CA ARG A 257 7.19 42.37 -18.24
C ARG A 257 7.15 43.81 -18.77
N LYS A 258 5.96 44.37 -19.01
CA LYS A 258 5.82 45.73 -19.56
C LYS A 258 6.23 46.77 -18.54
N GLU A 259 5.84 46.57 -17.30
CA GLU A 259 6.22 47.47 -16.21
C GLU A 259 7.72 47.36 -15.90
N HIS A 260 8.27 46.16 -15.86
CA HIS A 260 9.71 45.95 -15.72
C HIS A 260 10.50 46.64 -16.85
N MET A 261 10.07 46.47 -18.11
CA MET A 261 10.69 47.15 -19.25
C MET A 261 10.56 48.68 -19.14
N ARG A 262 9.39 49.19 -18.74
CA ARG A 262 9.17 50.63 -18.53
C ARG A 262 10.11 51.20 -17.47
N GLN A 263 10.24 50.52 -16.34
CA GLN A 263 11.16 50.92 -15.27
C GLN A 263 12.61 50.87 -15.74
N PHE A 264 13.00 49.79 -16.43
CA PHE A 264 14.34 49.67 -16.98
C PHE A 264 14.66 50.79 -17.97
N LEU A 265 13.72 51.18 -18.84
CA LEU A 265 13.91 52.28 -19.81
C LEU A 265 14.00 53.67 -19.15
N LEU A 266 13.36 53.87 -17.99
CA LEU A 266 13.37 55.15 -17.28
C LEU A 266 14.57 55.28 -16.33
N TYR A 267 14.94 54.20 -15.64
CA TYR A 267 15.91 54.24 -14.54
C TYR A 267 17.17 53.41 -14.78
N GLY A 268 17.22 52.62 -15.86
CA GLY A 268 18.36 51.78 -16.21
C GLY A 268 18.53 50.54 -15.32
N ARG A 269 17.55 50.28 -14.45
CA ARG A 269 17.47 49.15 -13.52
C ARG A 269 16.01 48.93 -13.08
N ALA A 270 15.73 47.78 -12.46
CA ALA A 270 14.50 47.59 -11.71
C ALA A 270 14.52 48.45 -10.43
N LEU A 271 13.36 49.02 -10.06
CA LEU A 271 13.20 49.73 -8.79
C LEU A 271 12.88 48.74 -7.67
N GLU A 272 13.41 48.98 -6.48
CA GLU A 272 13.03 48.22 -5.28
C GLU A 272 11.61 48.60 -4.80
N GLU A 273 10.94 47.77 -4.00
CA GLU A 273 9.54 48.01 -3.57
C GLU A 273 9.35 49.39 -2.89
N ASN A 274 10.27 49.78 -2.03
CA ASN A 274 10.32 51.09 -1.37
C ASN A 274 10.52 52.27 -2.34
N GLU A 275 11.19 52.02 -3.46
CA GLU A 275 11.45 52.98 -4.54
C GLU A 275 10.25 53.12 -5.48
N ILE A 276 9.48 52.04 -5.68
CA ILE A 276 8.24 52.07 -6.46
C ILE A 276 7.23 53.02 -5.79
N GLU A 277 7.13 53.01 -4.46
CA GLU A 277 6.24 53.92 -3.71
C GLU A 277 6.69 55.39 -3.81
N ASN A 278 8.00 55.62 -3.90
CA ASN A 278 8.61 56.96 -3.94
C ASN A 278 9.15 57.32 -5.34
N ARG A 279 8.61 56.71 -6.39
CA ARG A 279 9.08 56.83 -7.79
C ARG A 279 9.19 58.27 -8.32
N GLU A 280 8.40 59.21 -7.77
CA GLU A 280 8.44 60.64 -8.11
C GLU A 280 9.70 61.36 -7.58
N LEU A 281 10.37 60.79 -6.59
CA LEU A 281 11.60 61.32 -5.98
C LEU A 281 12.86 60.78 -6.67
N ILE A 282 12.72 59.84 -7.61
CA ILE A 282 13.83 59.17 -8.29
C ILE A 282 14.10 59.88 -9.61
N ILE A 283 15.36 60.29 -9.80
CA ILE A 283 15.81 60.92 -11.03
C ILE A 283 15.83 59.86 -12.14
N GLU A 284 15.21 60.17 -13.27
CA GLU A 284 15.25 59.33 -14.47
C GLU A 284 16.68 59.24 -15.01
N THR A 285 17.18 58.02 -15.13
CA THR A 285 18.50 57.70 -15.67
C THR A 285 18.34 56.61 -16.72
N PRO A 286 18.12 56.99 -18.00
CA PRO A 286 17.93 56.02 -19.07
C PRO A 286 19.10 55.02 -19.17
N PRO A 287 18.84 53.76 -19.53
CA PRO A 287 19.86 52.73 -19.59
C PRO A 287 20.92 53.02 -20.67
N SER A 288 22.16 52.75 -20.31
CA SER A 288 23.27 52.66 -21.26
C SER A 288 23.21 51.36 -22.08
N LEU A 289 23.88 51.33 -23.24
CA LEU A 289 24.01 50.10 -24.04
C LEU A 289 24.63 48.93 -23.24
N VAL A 290 25.53 49.24 -22.29
CA VAL A 290 26.14 48.24 -21.41
C VAL A 290 25.09 47.64 -20.46
N GLN A 291 24.17 48.45 -19.93
CA GLN A 291 23.08 47.95 -19.07
C GLN A 291 22.08 47.08 -19.85
N PHE A 292 21.77 47.42 -21.11
CA PHE A 292 20.99 46.54 -21.98
C PHE A 292 21.68 45.20 -22.19
N GLN A 293 22.98 45.23 -22.51
CA GLN A 293 23.75 44.02 -22.70
C GLN A 293 23.75 43.16 -21.43
N ASN A 294 24.01 43.76 -20.26
CA ASN A 294 24.00 43.04 -18.98
C ASN A 294 22.64 42.40 -18.66
N GLN A 295 21.53 43.05 -18.98
CA GLN A 295 20.18 42.50 -18.82
C GLN A 295 19.92 41.32 -19.75
N ILE A 296 20.33 41.43 -21.02
CA ILE A 296 20.23 40.34 -21.98
C ILE A 296 21.11 39.16 -21.52
N ASP A 297 22.34 39.43 -21.09
CA ASP A 297 23.28 38.41 -20.59
C ASP A 297 22.74 37.71 -19.35
N LEU A 298 22.05 38.44 -18.45
CA LEU A 298 21.38 37.86 -17.29
C LEU A 298 20.32 36.83 -17.71
N PHE A 299 19.38 37.21 -18.59
CA PHE A 299 18.35 36.28 -19.06
C PHE A 299 18.92 35.14 -19.91
N GLN A 300 19.99 35.37 -20.67
CA GLN A 300 20.69 34.31 -21.41
C GLN A 300 21.39 33.32 -20.48
N SER A 301 21.96 33.78 -19.36
CA SER A 301 22.50 32.92 -18.31
C SER A 301 21.40 32.05 -17.72
N ILE A 302 20.28 32.66 -17.30
CA ILE A 302 19.13 31.95 -16.76
C ILE A 302 18.60 30.90 -17.75
N TYR A 303 18.51 31.25 -19.04
CA TYR A 303 18.11 30.31 -20.08
C TYR A 303 19.05 29.09 -20.13
N SER A 304 20.35 29.34 -20.13
CA SER A 304 21.38 28.29 -20.21
C SER A 304 21.36 27.39 -18.97
N ASP A 305 21.15 27.99 -17.80
CA ASP A 305 21.04 27.27 -16.53
C ASP A 305 19.83 26.33 -16.55
N ILE A 306 18.65 26.82 -16.92
CA ILE A 306 17.42 26.02 -17.02
C ILE A 306 17.52 24.96 -18.12
N ASP A 307 18.15 25.28 -19.27
CA ASP A 307 18.34 24.31 -20.35
C ASP A 307 19.30 23.17 -19.95
N SER A 308 20.21 23.42 -19.02
CA SER A 308 21.08 22.38 -18.46
C SER A 308 20.36 21.41 -17.51
N TRP A 309 19.15 21.75 -17.02
CA TRP A 309 18.43 20.91 -16.06
C TRP A 309 18.11 19.52 -16.62
N ASN A 310 18.18 18.52 -15.74
CA ASN A 310 17.69 17.19 -16.06
C ASN A 310 16.18 17.22 -16.34
N GLN A 311 15.73 16.31 -17.21
CA GLN A 311 14.30 16.16 -17.50
C GLN A 311 13.52 15.57 -16.31
N THR A 312 14.21 14.79 -15.47
CA THR A 312 13.61 14.13 -14.31
C THR A 312 14.57 14.18 -13.13
N PHE A 313 14.02 14.34 -11.93
CA PHE A 313 14.76 14.33 -10.68
C PHE A 313 14.30 13.16 -9.82
N LEU A 314 15.22 12.51 -9.09
CA LEU A 314 14.93 11.33 -8.29
C LEU A 314 15.21 11.62 -6.82
N PHE A 315 14.19 11.50 -5.98
CA PHE A 315 14.25 11.72 -4.54
C PHE A 315 14.19 10.39 -3.79
N ASN A 316 15.11 10.20 -2.84
CA ASN A 316 15.28 8.97 -2.06
C ASN A 316 15.29 7.67 -2.89
N SER A 317 15.73 7.74 -4.14
CA SER A 317 15.79 6.63 -5.11
C SER A 317 14.45 5.98 -5.48
N TRP A 318 13.30 6.52 -5.05
CA TRP A 318 11.99 5.90 -5.32
C TRP A 318 10.89 6.86 -5.78
N LEU A 319 11.02 8.18 -5.56
CA LEU A 319 10.07 9.17 -6.10
C LEU A 319 10.71 9.93 -7.25
N ARG A 320 10.16 9.78 -8.46
CA ARG A 320 10.57 10.58 -9.61
C ARG A 320 9.71 11.83 -9.74
N VAL A 321 10.34 12.97 -9.94
CA VAL A 321 9.69 14.19 -10.39
C VAL A 321 9.96 14.36 -11.88
N ASP A 322 8.91 14.46 -12.69
CA ASP A 322 9.00 14.89 -14.09
C ASP A 322 9.03 16.43 -14.16
N ALA A 323 10.18 16.97 -14.54
CA ALA A 323 10.42 18.40 -14.67
C ALA A 323 10.32 18.89 -16.12
N ARG A 324 10.01 18.01 -17.08
CA ARG A 324 9.84 18.40 -18.50
C ARG A 324 8.78 19.50 -18.69
N PRO A 325 7.61 19.46 -18.02
CA PRO A 325 6.60 20.51 -18.18
C PRO A 325 7.12 21.87 -17.72
N ILE A 326 7.60 21.97 -16.47
CA ILE A 326 8.11 23.22 -15.92
C ILE A 326 9.32 23.75 -16.70
N LYS A 327 10.28 22.90 -17.06
CA LYS A 327 11.46 23.30 -17.85
C LYS A 327 11.05 23.95 -19.16
N ARG A 328 10.13 23.34 -19.92
CA ARG A 328 9.63 23.90 -21.18
C ARG A 328 8.92 25.24 -20.97
N GLN A 329 8.13 25.36 -19.91
CA GLN A 329 7.43 26.61 -19.61
C GLN A 329 8.41 27.73 -19.24
N LEU A 330 9.38 27.47 -18.37
CA LEU A 330 10.39 28.45 -17.97
C LEU A 330 11.24 28.91 -19.16
N LEU A 331 11.73 28.00 -20.02
CA LEU A 331 12.48 28.38 -21.22
C LEU A 331 11.66 29.30 -22.14
N ASN A 332 10.35 29.06 -22.26
CA ASN A 332 9.46 29.94 -23.03
C ASN A 332 9.26 31.31 -22.35
N LEU A 333 9.20 31.37 -21.03
CA LEU A 333 9.13 32.62 -20.27
C LEU A 333 10.42 33.42 -20.40
N VAL A 334 11.58 32.80 -20.24
CA VAL A 334 12.87 33.48 -20.41
C VAL A 334 13.05 34.01 -21.83
N ASN A 335 12.68 33.22 -22.85
CA ASN A 335 12.68 33.69 -24.24
C ASN A 335 11.75 34.89 -24.45
N LYS A 336 10.63 34.94 -23.74
CA LYS A 336 9.77 36.12 -23.72
C LYS A 336 10.51 37.30 -23.11
N TRP A 337 11.20 37.16 -21.98
CA TRP A 337 11.97 38.26 -21.36
C TRP A 337 13.12 38.80 -22.23
N ILE A 338 13.75 37.94 -23.03
CA ILE A 338 14.82 38.32 -23.98
C ILE A 338 14.29 39.15 -25.17
N ASN A 339 13.04 38.91 -25.61
CA ASN A 339 12.41 39.56 -26.78
C ASN A 339 11.48 40.71 -26.38
#